data_AF-A0A8S2UTP7-F1
#
_entry.id   AF-A0A8S2UTP7-F1
#
_cell.length_a   1.000
_cell.length_b   1.000
_cell.length_c   1.000
_cell.angle_alpha   90.00
_cell.angle_beta   90.00
_cell.angle_gamma   90.00
#
_symmetry.space_group_name_H-M   'P 1'
#
loop_
_entity.id
_entity.type
_entity.pdbx_description
1 polymer ?
#
loop_
_entity_poly.entity_id
_entity_poly.type
_entity_poly.pdbx_seq_one_letter_code
_entity_poly.pdbx_strand_id
1 'polypeptide(L)'
;MSLRKDNEDRKTRLGTKTVALVTIINDDEPGTLEFDEAVTFVKESAGKAVLKVIRSNGADGRISVRYQTKDIDAVGTKDYISKVTFF
;
A
#
# COMPACT_ATOMS: atom_id res chain seq x y z
N MET A 1 42.59 43.36 -45.68
CA MET A 1 41.20 43.84 -45.86
C MET A 1 40.32 43.06 -44.90
N SER A 2 39.72 43.76 -43.93
CA SER A 2 39.01 43.19 -42.78
C SER A 2 37.64 42.64 -43.16
N LEU A 3 37.21 41.55 -42.51
CA LEU A 3 35.80 41.23 -42.32
C LEU A 3 35.58 40.85 -40.85
N ARG A 4 35.25 41.87 -40.04
CA ARG A 4 34.74 41.68 -38.69
C ARG A 4 33.36 41.03 -38.77
N LYS A 5 33.20 39.90 -38.10
CA LYS A 5 31.91 39.22 -37.93
C LYS A 5 31.40 39.55 -36.53
N ASP A 6 31.01 40.80 -36.34
CA ASP A 6 30.25 41.23 -35.16
C ASP A 6 28.78 40.89 -35.42
N ASN A 7 28.34 39.71 -34.96
CA ASN A 7 26.93 39.49 -34.64
C ASN A 7 26.83 38.49 -33.49
N GLU A 8 27.25 38.99 -32.33
CA GLU A 8 26.84 38.61 -30.97
C GLU A 8 26.38 37.16 -30.81
N ASP A 9 27.34 36.28 -30.52
CA ASP A 9 27.11 35.10 -29.71
C ASP A 9 26.47 35.56 -28.40
N ARG A 10 25.14 35.62 -28.34
CA ARG A 10 24.40 35.74 -27.09
C ARG A 10 24.89 34.62 -26.22
N LYS A 11 25.83 34.94 -25.32
CA LYS A 11 26.55 34.03 -24.46
C LYS A 11 25.53 33.44 -23.48
N THR A 12 24.78 32.46 -23.92
CA THR A 12 23.80 31.74 -23.11
C THR A 12 24.61 30.92 -22.12
N ARG A 13 24.58 31.36 -20.86
CA ARG A 13 25.20 30.64 -19.76
C ARG A 13 24.15 29.69 -19.21
N LEU A 14 24.52 28.43 -19.04
CA LEU A 14 23.73 27.52 -18.23
C LEU A 14 23.51 28.17 -16.85
N GLY A 15 22.26 28.18 -16.38
CA GLY A 15 21.90 28.71 -15.07
C GLY A 15 22.57 27.92 -13.94
N THR A 16 22.41 28.37 -12.70
CA THR A 16 23.05 27.76 -11.52
C THR A 16 22.62 26.30 -11.27
N LYS A 17 21.50 25.86 -11.84
CA LYS A 17 21.08 24.45 -11.86
C LYS A 17 21.31 23.88 -13.26
N THR A 18 22.41 23.17 -13.42
CA THR A 18 22.80 22.48 -14.67
C THR A 18 22.50 20.99 -14.65
N VAL A 19 22.17 20.47 -13.47
CA VAL A 19 21.86 19.06 -13.22
C VAL A 19 20.55 18.99 -12.45
N ALA A 20 19.65 18.14 -12.91
CA ALA A 20 18.44 17.77 -12.20
C ALA A 20 18.59 16.33 -11.70
N LEU A 21 18.34 16.11 -10.41
CA LEU A 21 18.23 14.76 -9.85
C LEU A 21 16.77 14.31 -10.03
N VAL A 22 16.59 13.21 -10.73
CA VAL A 22 15.29 12.57 -10.94
C VAL A 22 15.30 11.26 -10.14
N THR A 23 14.36 11.14 -9.20
CA THR A 23 14.15 9.90 -8.44
C THR A 23 12.92 9.20 -9.00
N ILE A 24 13.08 7.93 -9.36
CA ILE A 24 11.95 7.05 -9.67
C ILE A 24 11.59 6.32 -8.38
N ILE A 25 10.33 6.44 -7.96
CA ILE A 25 9.80 5.72 -6.79
C ILE A 25 9.13 4.45 -7.32
N ASN A 26 9.39 3.32 -6.68
CA ASN A 26 8.71 2.06 -6.99
C ASN A 26 7.30 2.09 -6.38
N ASP A 27 6.28 1.82 -7.18
CA ASP A 27 4.87 1.75 -6.76
C ASP A 27 4.29 0.31 -6.83
N ASP A 28 5.10 -0.67 -7.26
CA ASP A 28 4.73 -2.10 -7.37
C ASP A 28 4.84 -2.83 -6.01
N GLU A 29 4.43 -2.17 -4.93
CA GLU A 29 4.35 -2.82 -3.63
C GLU A 29 3.00 -3.55 -3.49
N PRO A 30 2.99 -4.87 -3.19
CA PRO A 30 1.74 -5.61 -3.00
C PRO A 30 1.03 -5.22 -1.70
N GLY A 31 1.68 -4.50 -0.79
CA GLY A 31 1.11 -4.11 0.49
C GLY A 31 1.04 -5.23 1.54
N THR A 32 0.75 -4.80 2.75
CA THR A 32 0.66 -5.63 3.96
C THR A 32 -0.78 -5.71 4.42
N LEU A 33 -1.21 -6.87 4.90
CA LEU A 33 -2.54 -7.08 5.45
C LEU A 33 -2.50 -7.16 6.98
N GLU A 34 -3.38 -6.39 7.62
CA GLU A 34 -3.53 -6.35 9.07
C GLU A 34 -5.00 -6.26 9.46
N PHE A 35 -5.34 -6.65 10.69
CA PHE A 35 -6.67 -6.39 11.21
C PHE A 35 -6.80 -4.91 11.60
N ASP A 36 -7.98 -4.33 11.37
CA ASP A 36 -8.29 -2.94 11.75
C ASP A 36 -8.18 -2.73 13.27
N GLU A 37 -8.56 -3.76 14.04
CA GLU A 37 -8.44 -3.77 15.50
C GLU A 37 -7.91 -5.12 15.99
N ALA A 38 -7.12 -5.11 17.06
CA ALA A 38 -6.64 -6.32 17.71
C ALA A 38 -7.74 -7.06 18.51
N VAL A 39 -8.74 -6.31 19.00
CA VAL A 39 -9.86 -6.84 19.79
C VAL A 39 -11.13 -6.12 19.36
N THR A 40 -12.17 -6.88 19.01
CA THR A 40 -13.49 -6.35 18.65
C THR A 40 -14.54 -6.99 19.55
N PHE A 41 -15.40 -6.17 20.17
CA PHE A 41 -16.51 -6.63 20.99
C PHE A 41 -17.79 -6.70 20.15
N VAL A 42 -18.40 -7.88 20.08
CA VAL A 42 -19.64 -8.10 19.33
C VAL A 42 -20.67 -8.73 20.26
N LYS A 43 -21.90 -8.21 20.22
CA LYS A 43 -23.01 -8.82 20.95
C LYS A 43 -23.52 -10.05 20.20
N GLU A 44 -23.86 -11.10 20.92
CA GLU A 44 -24.44 -12.32 20.32
C GLU A 44 -25.72 -12.02 19.52
N SER A 45 -26.50 -11.02 19.94
CA SER A 45 -27.70 -10.57 19.24
C SER A 45 -27.45 -9.89 17.90
N ALA A 46 -26.19 -9.54 17.56
CA ALA A 46 -25.84 -8.95 16.27
C ALA A 46 -25.95 -9.94 15.11
N GLY A 47 -25.94 -11.26 15.40
CA GLY A 47 -26.06 -12.34 14.41
C GLY A 47 -24.82 -12.56 13.54
N LYS A 48 -24.05 -11.50 13.22
CA LYS A 48 -22.78 -11.58 12.48
C LYS A 48 -21.75 -10.61 13.04
N ALA A 49 -20.53 -11.08 13.19
CA ALA A 49 -19.35 -10.26 13.47
C ALA A 49 -18.63 -9.91 12.16
N VAL A 50 -18.34 -8.63 11.95
CA VAL A 50 -17.56 -8.15 10.80
C VAL A 50 -16.17 -7.75 11.29
N LEU A 51 -15.16 -8.54 10.96
CA LEU A 51 -13.75 -8.25 11.24
C LEU A 51 -13.12 -7.67 9.98
N LYS A 52 -12.69 -6.41 10.05
CA LYS A 52 -12.08 -5.71 8.91
C LYS A 52 -10.61 -6.06 8.80
N VAL A 53 -10.16 -6.26 7.56
CA VAL A 53 -8.74 -6.40 7.20
C VAL A 53 -8.37 -5.21 6.34
N ILE A 54 -7.31 -4.50 6.74
CA ILE A 54 -6.78 -3.34 6.05
C ILE A 54 -5.56 -3.77 5.25
N ARG A 55 -5.48 -3.30 3.99
CA ARG A 55 -4.29 -3.42 3.14
C ARG A 55 -3.57 -2.08 3.14
N SER A 56 -2.35 -2.04 3.65
CA SER A 56 -1.51 -0.83 3.79
C SER A 56 -0.20 -0.98 3.03
N ASN A 57 0.51 0.12 2.75
CA ASN A 57 1.84 0.12 2.10
C ASN A 57 1.89 -0.58 0.72
N GLY A 58 0.81 -0.49 -0.05
CA GLY A 58 0.75 -1.04 -1.40
C GLY A 58 -0.60 -1.63 -1.76
N ALA A 59 -0.92 -1.62 -3.04
CA ALA A 59 -2.15 -2.18 -3.58
C ALA A 59 -1.92 -3.00 -4.86
N ASP A 60 -0.65 -3.18 -5.26
CA ASP A 60 -0.34 -3.82 -6.54
C ASP A 60 -0.67 -5.32 -6.54
N GLY A 61 -1.20 -5.79 -7.66
CA GLY A 61 -1.50 -7.20 -7.87
C GLY A 61 -2.60 -7.78 -6.98
N ARG A 62 -2.88 -9.07 -7.23
CA ARG A 62 -3.86 -9.87 -6.50
C ARG A 62 -3.17 -10.62 -5.36
N ILE A 63 -3.62 -10.38 -4.14
CA ILE A 63 -3.17 -11.12 -2.95
C ILE A 63 -4.28 -12.03 -2.43
N SER A 64 -3.89 -13.13 -1.78
CA SER A 64 -4.81 -14.05 -1.12
C SER A 64 -4.24 -14.44 0.23
N VAL A 65 -5.09 -14.52 1.25
CA VAL A 65 -4.67 -14.87 2.63
C VAL A 65 -5.54 -16.00 3.15
N ARG A 66 -4.89 -16.96 3.82
CA ARG A 66 -5.58 -18.00 4.59
C ARG A 66 -5.92 -17.44 5.96
N TYR A 67 -7.13 -17.70 6.41
CA TYR A 67 -7.57 -17.34 7.75
C TYR A 67 -8.31 -18.52 8.38
N GLN A 68 -8.26 -18.58 9.70
CA GLN A 68 -9.01 -19.53 10.50
C GLN A 68 -9.48 -18.89 11.80
N THR A 69 -10.63 -19.34 12.29
CA THR A 69 -11.08 -19.09 13.65
C THR A 69 -10.47 -20.13 14.58
N LYS A 70 -10.23 -19.75 15.85
CA LYS A 70 -9.70 -20.65 16.87
C LYS A 70 -10.49 -20.48 18.16
N ASP A 71 -10.83 -21.61 18.78
CA ASP A 71 -11.52 -21.65 20.06
C ASP A 71 -10.61 -21.17 21.19
N ILE A 72 -11.19 -20.38 22.09
CA ILE A 72 -10.61 -19.99 23.38
C ILE A 72 -11.69 -20.27 24.42
N ASP A 73 -12.40 -19.25 24.90
CA ASP A 73 -13.60 -19.41 25.73
C ASP A 73 -14.85 -19.72 24.90
N ALA A 74 -14.96 -19.07 23.73
CA ALA A 74 -16.01 -19.36 22.76
C ALA A 74 -15.62 -20.57 21.91
N VAL A 75 -16.58 -21.46 21.68
CA VAL A 75 -16.43 -22.72 20.93
C VAL A 75 -17.19 -22.64 19.62
N GLY A 76 -16.52 -22.89 18.49
CA GLY A 76 -17.06 -22.73 17.15
C GLY A 76 -18.10 -23.77 16.69
N THR A 77 -18.57 -24.63 17.60
CA THR A 77 -19.75 -25.49 17.41
C THR A 77 -20.97 -25.03 18.20
N LYS A 78 -20.79 -24.06 19.09
CA LYS A 78 -21.82 -23.57 20.03
C LYS A 78 -22.02 -22.06 19.93
N ASP A 79 -20.94 -21.29 20.01
CA ASP A 79 -20.98 -19.84 20.21
C ASP A 79 -20.78 -19.06 18.89
N TYR A 80 -20.07 -19.67 17.94
CA TYR A 80 -19.92 -19.13 16.59
C TYR A 80 -19.79 -20.26 15.57
N ILE A 81 -19.73 -19.93 14.27
CA ILE A 81 -19.52 -20.92 13.20
C ILE A 81 -18.05 -20.90 12.81
N SER A 82 -17.33 -22.00 13.05
CA SER A 82 -15.92 -22.12 12.66
C SER A 82 -15.69 -21.89 11.16
N LYS A 83 -14.66 -21.11 10.85
CA LYS A 83 -14.20 -20.87 9.47
C LYS A 83 -12.73 -21.21 9.34
N VAL A 84 -12.40 -21.91 8.26
CA VAL A 84 -11.03 -22.17 7.82
C VAL A 84 -11.01 -22.04 6.30
N THR A 85 -9.99 -21.39 5.76
CA THR A 85 -9.81 -21.22 4.31
C THR A 85 -8.52 -21.88 3.86
N PHE A 86 -8.61 -22.69 2.80
CA PHE A 86 -7.50 -23.27 2.07
C PHE A 86 -7.43 -22.64 0.66
N PHE A 87 -6.28 -22.72 -0.02
CA PHE A 87 -6.15 -22.25 -1.41
C PHE A 87 -6.53 -23.33 -2.40
#